data_AF-A0A0K9PAX0-F1
#
_entry.id   AF-A0A0K9PAX0-F1
#
_cell.length_a   1.000
_cell.length_b   1.000
_cell.length_c   1.000
_cell.angle_alpha   90.00
_cell.angle_beta   90.00
_cell.angle_gamma   90.00
#
_symmetry.space_group_name_H-M   'P 1'
#
loop_
_entity.id
_entity.type
_entity.pdbx_description
1 polymer ?
#
loop_
_entity_poly.entity_id
_entity_poly.type
_entity_poly.pdbx_seq_one_letter_code
_entity_poly.pdbx_strand_id
1 'polypeptide(L)'
;MQYLHPSGNLDDLDAEVRVNSVRSLVSICETLTCSKNPIFSNSEEESSLFLCIKNEVIQTLLKALDDYTVDNRGDVGSWVREASINGLEKCTYYLCKKDSEKLLCDPACLFFDANTATSIIGGFAKQGVEKLDKLREISMKTLYRIFNKKLCITSIPHFEAIKLIIPDVQDFRWRAPQMSFPCLVKLLQFSCYSKVVLSGLVISIGGLQDSLRKDSVAALLEYIQNSEEYTNGKRNVREYMLSVDLLSILKEYQKLDRVIIPTLKTIEILFSKKIFTNMKDYNLDLYAGVLNSLTIEMKATKDFSKLLTGLSILGYISSVEENINIRAFTMLLTHLTHRYPKIRKASADQVYLVILQNENLLARNIMEDVLEILTETCWESDLDKAKERMFQIFTMAGLDFESITKQPKQAKPIPKDRICSNNDENSSYSSLVGFSGF
;
A
#
# COMPACT_ATOMS: atom_id res chain seq x y z
N MET A 1 12.04 -19.60 32.21
CA MET A 1 10.70 -20.24 32.21
C MET A 1 10.46 -20.81 30.83
N GLN A 2 10.18 -22.11 30.77
CA GLN A 2 9.84 -22.85 29.55
C GLN A 2 8.52 -22.35 28.94
N TYR A 3 8.49 -22.34 27.61
CA TYR A 3 7.35 -22.56 26.72
C TYR A 3 5.96 -22.05 27.15
N LEU A 4 5.54 -20.99 26.46
CA LEU A 4 4.20 -20.90 25.89
C LEU A 4 4.35 -20.25 24.51
N HIS A 5 4.58 -21.08 23.49
CA HIS A 5 4.17 -20.71 22.14
C HIS A 5 2.64 -20.63 22.17
N PRO A 6 2.00 -19.48 21.87
CA PRO A 6 0.56 -19.46 21.72
C PRO A 6 0.24 -20.20 20.42
N SER A 7 -0.15 -21.47 20.56
CA SER A 7 -0.78 -22.27 19.51
C SER A 7 -2.25 -21.89 19.37
N GLY A 8 -2.54 -20.59 19.27
CA GLY A 8 -3.84 -20.05 18.93
C GLY A 8 -3.67 -19.14 17.72
N ASN A 9 -4.62 -19.17 16.78
CA ASN A 9 -4.66 -18.15 15.73
C ASN A 9 -4.63 -16.78 16.42
N LEU A 10 -3.62 -15.96 16.15
CA LEU A 10 -3.56 -14.59 16.68
C LEU A 10 -4.80 -13.76 16.24
N ASP A 11 -5.47 -14.21 15.17
CA ASP A 11 -6.74 -13.69 14.68
C ASP A 11 -7.94 -13.98 15.62
N ASP A 12 -7.80 -14.90 16.59
CA ASP A 12 -8.83 -15.21 17.62
C ASP A 12 -8.65 -14.40 18.92
N LEU A 13 -7.61 -13.56 19.03
CA LEU A 13 -7.49 -12.66 20.18
C LEU A 13 -8.54 -11.56 20.07
N ASP A 14 -9.32 -11.38 21.13
CA ASP A 14 -10.31 -10.32 21.21
C ASP A 14 -9.65 -8.94 21.02
N ALA A 15 -10.23 -8.12 20.13
CA ALA A 15 -9.76 -6.77 19.86
C ALA A 15 -9.71 -5.92 21.14
N GLU A 16 -10.63 -6.14 22.07
CA GLU A 16 -10.63 -5.41 23.35
C GLU A 16 -9.41 -5.74 24.21
N VAL A 17 -8.96 -7.01 24.21
CA VAL A 17 -7.73 -7.43 24.90
C VAL A 17 -6.52 -6.70 24.31
N ARG A 18 -6.42 -6.61 22.98
CA ARG A 18 -5.34 -5.85 22.32
C ARG A 18 -5.39 -4.36 22.65
N VAL A 19 -6.58 -3.76 22.60
CA VAL A 19 -6.79 -2.34 22.99
C VAL A 19 -6.36 -2.11 24.44
N ASN A 20 -6.80 -2.96 25.36
CA ASN A 20 -6.47 -2.86 26.78
C ASN A 20 -4.98 -3.08 27.03
N SER A 21 -4.33 -3.94 26.25
CA SER A 21 -2.88 -4.16 26.33
C SER A 21 -2.11 -2.89 25.93
N VAL A 22 -2.50 -2.26 24.81
CA VAL A 22 -1.91 -0.98 24.37
C VAL A 22 -2.11 0.10 25.44
N ARG A 23 -3.34 0.26 25.95
CA ARG A 23 -3.64 1.26 26.99
C ARG A 23 -2.88 1.00 28.29
N SER A 24 -2.79 -0.25 28.72
CA SER A 24 -2.08 -0.62 29.96
C SER A 24 -0.59 -0.35 29.84
N LEU A 25 0.02 -0.69 28.70
CA LEU A 25 1.43 -0.40 28.44
C LEU A 25 1.73 1.10 28.54
N VAL A 26 0.90 1.94 27.92
CA VAL A 26 1.02 3.40 27.99
C VAL A 26 0.80 3.91 29.42
N SER A 27 -0.17 3.34 30.16
CA SER A 27 -0.43 3.71 31.55
C SER A 27 0.75 3.38 32.48
N ILE A 28 1.46 2.27 32.22
CA ILE A 28 2.68 1.93 32.95
C ILE A 28 3.76 2.97 32.65
N CYS A 29 3.97 3.35 31.38
CA CYS A 29 4.92 4.39 31.02
C CYS A 29 4.58 5.73 31.69
N GLU A 30 3.31 6.14 31.68
CA GLU A 30 2.84 7.36 32.36
C GLU A 30 3.16 7.33 33.84
N THR A 31 2.83 6.21 34.50
CA THR A 31 3.08 6.04 35.93
C THR A 31 4.57 6.10 36.24
N LEU A 32 5.42 5.44 35.46
CA LEU A 32 6.87 5.36 35.71
C LEU A 32 7.62 6.66 35.36
N THR A 33 7.14 7.44 34.38
CA THR A 33 7.80 8.67 33.91
C THR A 33 7.39 9.93 34.67
N CYS A 34 6.46 9.84 35.63
CA CYS A 34 6.14 10.95 36.52
C CYS A 34 7.39 11.38 37.34
N SER A 35 7.72 12.67 37.28
CA SER A 35 8.98 13.31 37.70
C SER A 35 9.36 13.21 39.19
N LYS A 36 8.69 12.37 39.99
CA LYS A 36 8.92 12.19 41.42
C LYS A 36 8.71 10.74 41.87
N ASN A 37 9.01 9.76 41.02
CA ASN A 37 8.92 8.37 41.46
C ASN A 37 10.11 8.03 42.38
N PRO A 38 9.86 7.66 43.66
CA PRO A 38 10.90 7.19 44.57
C PRO A 38 11.44 5.79 44.21
N ILE A 39 11.01 5.24 43.07
CA ILE A 39 11.33 3.88 42.62
C ILE A 39 12.75 3.79 42.04
N PHE A 40 13.24 4.86 41.39
CA PHE A 40 14.56 4.84 40.78
C PHE A 40 15.63 5.15 41.82
N SER A 41 16.52 4.19 42.00
CA SER A 41 17.63 4.24 42.96
C SER A 41 18.77 5.13 42.46
N ASN A 42 18.91 5.27 41.13
CA ASN A 42 19.95 6.04 40.45
C ASN A 42 19.52 6.51 39.03
N SER A 43 20.36 7.32 38.38
CA SER A 43 20.11 7.88 37.04
C SER A 43 20.23 6.87 35.88
N GLU A 44 20.86 5.72 36.11
CA GLU A 44 21.04 4.65 35.11
C GLU A 44 19.74 3.83 34.94
N GLU A 45 19.05 3.51 36.05
CA GLU A 45 17.76 2.84 36.03
C GLU A 45 16.70 3.72 35.33
N GLU A 46 16.72 5.02 35.61
CA GLU A 46 15.85 5.98 34.94
C GLU A 46 16.16 6.04 33.43
N SER A 47 17.44 6.12 33.05
CA SER A 47 17.83 6.11 31.62
C SER A 47 17.42 4.80 30.90
N SER A 48 17.49 3.67 31.60
CA SER A 48 17.07 2.37 31.09
C SER A 48 15.56 2.30 30.83
N LEU A 49 14.74 2.95 31.67
CA LEU A 49 13.30 3.10 31.41
C LEU A 49 13.05 3.82 30.08
N PHE A 50 13.67 4.98 29.88
CA PHE A 50 13.45 5.77 28.65
C PHE A 50 13.97 5.04 27.40
N LEU A 51 15.05 4.28 27.51
CA LEU A 51 15.53 3.42 26.44
C LEU A 51 14.55 2.28 26.13
N CYS A 52 13.93 1.68 27.16
CA CYS A 52 12.86 0.68 27.00
C CYS A 52 11.62 1.30 26.32
N ILE A 53 11.22 2.51 26.72
CA ILE A 53 10.11 3.23 26.06
C ILE A 53 10.42 3.45 24.57
N LYS A 54 11.65 3.89 24.25
CA LYS A 54 12.10 4.11 22.88
C LYS A 54 12.12 2.84 22.04
N ASN A 55 12.77 1.79 22.53
CA ASN A 55 13.11 0.62 21.72
C ASN A 55 12.02 -0.46 21.73
N GLU A 56 11.25 -0.58 22.81
CA GLU A 56 10.26 -1.64 22.96
C GLU A 56 8.84 -1.10 22.87
N VAL A 57 8.51 -0.07 23.67
CA VAL A 57 7.14 0.45 23.75
C VAL A 57 6.75 1.14 22.44
N ILE A 58 7.55 2.09 21.96
CA ILE A 58 7.26 2.79 20.70
C ILE A 58 7.19 1.78 19.54
N GLN A 59 8.09 0.81 19.46
CA GLN A 59 8.04 -0.21 18.39
C GLN A 59 6.78 -1.06 18.47
N THR A 60 6.32 -1.41 19.68
CA THR A 60 5.06 -2.14 19.89
C THR A 60 3.86 -1.30 19.46
N LEU A 61 3.83 -0.02 19.82
CA LEU A 61 2.76 0.89 19.43
C LEU A 61 2.75 1.14 17.91
N LEU A 62 3.92 1.32 17.29
CA LEU A 62 4.03 1.44 15.84
C LEU A 62 3.48 0.21 15.12
N LYS A 63 3.81 -1.01 15.59
CA LYS A 63 3.19 -2.25 15.07
C LYS A 63 1.68 -2.28 15.28
N ALA A 64 1.19 -1.76 16.39
CA ALA A 64 -0.24 -1.66 16.66
C ALA A 64 -0.97 -0.69 15.70
N LEU A 65 -0.27 0.22 15.00
CA LEU A 65 -0.86 1.02 13.91
C LEU A 65 -1.18 0.19 12.66
N ASP A 66 -0.62 -1.01 12.53
CA ASP A 66 -0.90 -1.94 11.45
C ASP A 66 -1.95 -3.01 11.84
N ASP A 67 -2.67 -2.82 12.96
CA ASP A 67 -3.82 -3.67 13.30
C ASP A 67 -5.01 -3.35 12.39
N TYR A 68 -5.18 -4.25 11.43
CA TYR A 68 -6.11 -4.17 10.34
C TYR A 68 -7.18 -5.27 10.41
N THR A 69 -7.32 -5.91 11.58
CA THR A 69 -8.28 -6.98 11.81
C THR A 69 -9.72 -6.51 11.61
N VAL A 70 -10.54 -7.40 11.03
CA VAL A 70 -11.95 -7.16 10.73
C VAL A 70 -12.74 -8.32 11.30
N ASP A 71 -13.85 -8.04 11.98
CA ASP A 71 -14.83 -9.04 12.39
C ASP A 71 -16.25 -8.60 11.94
N ASN A 72 -17.28 -9.27 12.45
CA ASN A 72 -18.68 -8.97 12.13
C ASN A 72 -19.14 -7.54 12.49
N ARG A 73 -18.37 -6.82 13.31
CA ARG A 73 -18.58 -5.41 13.70
C ARG A 73 -17.83 -4.43 12.79
N GLY A 74 -17.05 -4.92 11.84
CA GLY A 74 -16.23 -4.13 10.92
C GLY A 74 -14.75 -4.10 11.31
N ASP A 75 -14.05 -2.99 11.03
CA ASP A 75 -12.62 -2.83 11.28
C ASP A 75 -12.35 -2.63 12.79
N VAL A 76 -12.39 -3.71 13.56
CA VAL A 76 -12.11 -3.71 15.01
C VAL A 76 -10.65 -3.38 15.32
N GLY A 77 -9.74 -3.65 14.38
CA GLY A 77 -8.35 -3.21 14.46
C GLY A 77 -8.21 -1.69 14.58
N SER A 78 -9.17 -0.92 14.05
CA SER A 78 -9.19 0.54 14.21
C SER A 78 -9.20 1.01 15.67
N TRP A 79 -9.73 0.21 16.60
CA TRP A 79 -9.73 0.55 18.03
C TRP A 79 -8.31 0.44 18.62
N VAL A 80 -7.56 -0.56 18.18
CA VAL A 80 -6.15 -0.76 18.55
C VAL A 80 -5.29 0.37 17.97
N ARG A 81 -5.53 0.72 16.70
CA ARG A 81 -4.84 1.84 16.04
C ARG A 81 -5.13 3.17 16.71
N GLU A 82 -6.38 3.43 17.10
CA GLU A 82 -6.76 4.62 17.88
C GLU A 82 -6.06 4.66 19.24
N ALA A 83 -6.05 3.55 19.98
CA ALA A 83 -5.34 3.47 21.26
C ALA A 83 -3.84 3.72 21.07
N SER A 84 -3.27 3.19 19.98
CA SER A 84 -1.85 3.37 19.65
C SER A 84 -1.51 4.81 19.28
N ILE A 85 -2.34 5.51 18.48
CA ILE A 85 -2.10 6.93 18.15
C ILE A 85 -2.00 7.78 19.42
N ASN A 86 -2.94 7.58 20.35
CA ASN A 86 -2.94 8.28 21.63
C ASN A 86 -1.73 7.88 22.51
N GLY A 87 -1.36 6.60 22.49
CA GLY A 87 -0.19 6.08 23.20
C GLY A 87 1.13 6.67 22.71
N LEU A 88 1.32 6.69 21.39
CA LEU A 88 2.51 7.24 20.75
C LEU A 88 2.68 8.72 21.06
N GLU A 89 1.60 9.50 21.02
CA GLU A 89 1.65 10.91 21.40
C GLU A 89 2.13 11.11 22.85
N LYS A 90 1.58 10.34 23.80
CA LYS A 90 2.01 10.38 25.21
C LYS A 90 3.48 9.98 25.36
N CYS A 91 3.89 8.88 24.73
CA CYS A 91 5.28 8.44 24.76
C CYS A 91 6.23 9.47 24.15
N THR A 92 5.85 10.13 23.04
CA THR A 92 6.60 11.25 22.47
C THR A 92 6.81 12.35 23.51
N TYR A 93 5.76 12.73 24.25
CA TYR A 93 5.88 13.73 25.31
C TYR A 93 6.86 13.29 26.40
N TYR A 94 6.80 12.04 26.86
CA TYR A 94 7.72 11.53 27.89
C TYR A 94 9.18 11.58 27.43
N LEU A 95 9.47 11.11 26.21
CA LEU A 95 10.83 11.12 25.68
C LEU A 95 11.36 12.55 25.50
N CYS A 96 10.57 13.44 24.87
CA CYS A 96 11.00 14.83 24.61
C CYS A 96 11.19 15.63 25.90
N LYS A 97 10.33 15.41 26.91
CA LYS A 97 10.48 16.04 28.22
C LYS A 97 11.80 15.63 28.86
N LYS A 98 12.14 14.34 28.82
CA LYS A 98 13.40 13.85 29.40
C LYS A 98 14.62 14.39 28.66
N ASP A 99 14.58 14.44 27.34
CA ASP A 99 15.64 15.04 26.53
C ASP A 99 15.84 16.53 26.86
N SER A 100 14.75 17.26 27.12
CA SER A 100 14.79 18.67 27.52
C SER A 100 15.40 18.90 28.91
N GLU A 101 15.28 17.93 29.82
CA GLU A 101 15.96 17.98 31.13
C GLU A 101 17.47 17.72 31.01
N LYS A 102 17.90 17.02 29.96
CA LYS A 102 19.28 16.56 29.72
C LYS A 102 20.09 17.52 28.83
N LEU A 103 19.79 18.83 28.86
CA LEU A 103 20.25 19.96 28.00
C LEU A 103 21.78 20.11 27.70
N LEU A 104 22.63 19.12 28.00
CA LEU A 104 24.08 19.15 27.83
C LEU A 104 24.68 17.90 27.13
N CYS A 105 23.88 16.99 26.58
CA CYS A 105 24.39 15.76 25.97
C CYS A 105 24.41 15.77 24.43
N ASP A 106 25.35 14.99 23.88
CA ASP A 106 25.52 14.69 22.45
C ASP A 106 24.17 14.33 21.79
N PRO A 107 23.82 14.92 20.62
CA PRO A 107 22.64 14.53 19.83
C PRO A 107 22.51 13.02 19.58
N ALA A 108 23.61 12.26 19.61
CA ALA A 108 23.61 10.80 19.51
C ALA A 108 22.95 10.09 20.72
N CYS A 109 22.72 10.79 21.83
CA CYS A 109 22.18 10.24 23.08
C CYS A 109 20.72 10.64 23.37
N LEU A 110 20.00 11.17 22.38
CA LEU A 110 18.58 11.54 22.52
C LEU A 110 17.67 10.30 22.57
N PHE A 111 16.72 10.31 23.48
CA PHE A 111 15.68 9.30 23.51
C PHE A 111 14.70 9.49 22.35
N PHE A 112 14.35 10.74 22.03
CA PHE A 112 13.54 11.09 20.87
C PHE A 112 14.44 11.57 19.71
N ASP A 113 15.03 10.61 18.99
CA ASP A 113 15.88 10.88 17.83
C ASP A 113 15.09 11.03 16.52
N ALA A 114 15.79 11.39 15.44
CA ALA A 114 15.19 11.61 14.12
C ALA A 114 14.51 10.36 13.53
N ASN A 115 15.02 9.16 13.82
CA ASN A 115 14.43 7.90 13.31
C ASN A 115 13.11 7.58 14.02
N THR A 116 13.10 7.76 15.34
CA THR A 116 11.92 7.62 16.20
C THR A 116 10.86 8.64 15.79
N ALA A 117 11.26 9.90 15.63
CA ALA A 117 10.40 10.97 15.15
C ALA A 117 9.81 10.66 13.77
N THR A 118 10.65 10.23 12.82
CA THR A 118 10.21 9.87 11.46
C THR A 118 9.14 8.77 11.50
N SER A 119 9.38 7.72 12.27
CA SER A 119 8.47 6.57 12.38
C SER A 119 7.11 6.97 12.97
N ILE A 120 7.12 7.82 13.99
CA ILE A 120 5.90 8.29 14.67
C ILE A 120 5.10 9.25 13.78
N ILE A 121 5.75 10.28 13.23
CA ILE A 121 5.09 11.26 12.36
C ILE A 121 4.58 10.57 11.08
N GLY A 122 5.38 9.68 10.49
CA GLY A 122 4.98 8.86 9.34
C GLY A 122 3.79 7.98 9.67
N GLY A 123 3.79 7.32 10.84
CA GLY A 123 2.67 6.50 11.32
C GLY A 123 1.37 7.31 11.46
N PHE A 124 1.41 8.50 12.06
CA PHE A 124 0.25 9.38 12.14
C PHE A 124 -0.23 9.82 10.77
N ALA A 125 0.69 10.24 9.90
CA ALA A 125 0.36 10.69 8.56
C ALA A 125 -0.28 9.57 7.73
N LYS A 126 0.25 8.33 7.80
CA LYS A 126 -0.34 7.13 7.17
C LYS A 126 -1.80 6.93 7.60
N GLN A 127 -2.05 6.90 8.91
CA GLN A 127 -3.42 6.79 9.45
C GLN A 127 -4.31 7.98 9.03
N GLY A 128 -3.72 9.16 8.86
CA GLY A 128 -4.37 10.38 8.38
C GLY A 128 -4.83 10.33 6.92
N VAL A 129 -4.15 9.58 6.06
CA VAL A 129 -4.49 9.45 4.63
C VAL A 129 -5.31 8.19 4.30
N GLU A 130 -5.56 7.33 5.28
CA GLU A 130 -6.37 6.12 5.13
C GLU A 130 -7.88 6.39 5.12
N LYS A 131 -8.67 5.31 4.91
CA LYS A 131 -10.11 5.37 4.66
C LYS A 131 -11.00 5.74 5.86
N LEU A 132 -10.51 5.58 7.09
CA LEU A 132 -11.36 5.74 8.28
C LEU A 132 -11.38 7.18 8.79
N ASP A 133 -12.55 7.82 8.66
CA ASP A 133 -12.85 9.17 9.14
C ASP A 133 -12.40 9.45 10.58
N LYS A 134 -12.68 8.51 11.50
CA LYS A 134 -12.31 8.65 12.91
C LYS A 134 -10.79 8.68 13.10
N LEU A 135 -10.06 7.75 12.50
CA LEU A 135 -8.59 7.70 12.61
C LEU A 135 -7.95 8.91 11.93
N ARG A 136 -8.48 9.32 10.78
CA ARG A 136 -8.04 10.52 10.08
C ARG A 136 -8.13 11.76 10.95
N GLU A 137 -9.27 11.96 11.60
CA GLU A 137 -9.47 13.08 12.51
C GLU A 137 -8.50 13.05 13.71
N ILE A 138 -8.34 11.88 14.34
CA ILE A 138 -7.46 11.71 15.50
C ILE A 138 -6.00 11.98 15.11
N SER A 139 -5.52 11.38 14.01
CA SER A 139 -4.16 11.59 13.50
C SER A 139 -3.87 13.06 13.19
N MET A 140 -4.80 13.74 12.50
CA MET A 140 -4.62 15.16 12.18
C MET A 140 -4.62 16.03 13.43
N LYS A 141 -5.50 15.76 14.40
CA LYS A 141 -5.50 16.46 15.68
C LYS A 141 -4.21 16.21 16.46
N THR A 142 -3.67 15.00 16.44
CA THR A 142 -2.39 14.65 17.07
C THR A 142 -1.22 15.38 16.40
N LEU A 143 -1.14 15.35 15.07
CA LEU A 143 -0.13 16.12 14.31
C LEU A 143 -0.24 17.62 14.62
N TYR A 144 -1.45 18.19 14.61
CA TYR A 144 -1.69 19.58 14.98
C TYR A 144 -1.15 19.91 16.39
N ARG A 145 -1.43 19.07 17.39
CA ARG A 145 -0.91 19.26 18.76
C ARG A 145 0.62 19.22 18.79
N ILE A 146 1.22 18.28 18.05
CA ILE A 146 2.68 18.11 17.97
C ILE A 146 3.37 19.36 17.41
N PHE A 147 2.88 19.90 16.30
CA PHE A 147 3.55 21.01 15.60
C PHE A 147 3.15 22.41 16.11
N ASN A 148 1.94 22.58 16.66
CA ASN A 148 1.42 23.91 17.03
C ASN A 148 1.31 24.17 18.53
N LYS A 149 1.17 23.15 19.40
CA LYS A 149 0.99 23.36 20.85
C LYS A 149 2.29 23.32 21.68
N LYS A 150 3.42 23.71 21.07
CA LYS A 150 4.76 23.87 21.69
C LYS A 150 5.20 22.63 22.50
N LEU A 151 5.54 21.56 21.80
CA LEU A 151 6.45 20.57 22.35
C LEU A 151 7.90 20.97 22.00
N CYS A 152 8.84 20.81 22.94
CA CYS A 152 10.28 20.93 22.66
C CYS A 152 10.73 19.72 21.82
N ILE A 153 10.40 19.73 20.53
CA ILE A 153 10.76 18.66 19.61
C ILE A 153 11.75 19.21 18.59
N THR A 154 13.03 18.99 18.85
CA THR A 154 14.11 19.44 17.95
C THR A 154 14.48 18.38 16.92
N SER A 155 14.07 17.12 17.11
CA SER A 155 14.54 15.99 16.30
C SER A 155 13.65 15.62 15.12
N ILE A 156 12.48 16.24 14.92
CA ILE A 156 11.60 15.92 13.78
C ILE A 156 12.25 16.41 12.47
N PRO A 157 12.54 15.51 11.51
CA PRO A 157 13.01 15.94 10.20
C PRO A 157 11.98 16.82 9.49
N HIS A 158 12.45 17.92 8.93
CA HIS A 158 11.62 18.90 8.21
C HIS A 158 10.55 19.61 9.08
N PHE A 159 10.79 19.76 10.38
CA PHE A 159 9.82 20.32 11.34
C PHE A 159 9.14 21.62 10.85
N GLU A 160 9.92 22.65 10.50
CA GLU A 160 9.37 23.94 10.06
C GLU A 160 8.51 23.81 8.79
N ALA A 161 8.96 23.00 7.83
CA ALA A 161 8.22 22.79 6.60
C ALA A 161 6.90 22.02 6.82
N ILE A 162 6.89 21.03 7.72
CA ILE A 162 5.68 20.28 8.08
C ILE A 162 4.71 21.16 8.89
N LYS A 163 5.23 22.00 9.77
CA LYS A 163 4.42 22.97 10.52
C LYS A 163 3.68 23.93 9.59
N LEU A 164 4.30 24.37 8.49
CA LEU A 164 3.62 25.19 7.46
C LEU A 164 2.55 24.41 6.68
N ILE A 165 2.71 23.09 6.53
CA ILE A 165 1.72 22.24 5.85
C ILE A 165 0.46 22.03 6.71
N ILE A 166 0.60 21.99 8.03
CA ILE A 166 -0.50 21.76 8.98
C ILE A 166 -0.98 23.11 9.51
N PRO A 167 -2.09 23.68 9.00
CA PRO A 167 -2.51 25.02 9.33
C PRO A 167 -2.86 25.16 10.82
N ASP A 168 -2.54 26.34 11.38
CA ASP A 168 -2.82 26.65 12.79
C ASP A 168 -4.27 27.09 13.01
N VAL A 169 -5.21 26.16 12.81
CA VAL A 169 -6.66 26.42 12.96
C VAL A 169 -7.29 25.33 13.83
N GLN A 170 -7.75 25.71 15.04
CA GLN A 170 -8.23 24.77 16.06
C GLN A 170 -9.51 23.99 15.67
N ASP A 171 -10.38 24.58 14.84
CA ASP A 171 -11.71 24.02 14.49
C ASP A 171 -11.80 23.47 13.06
N PHE A 172 -10.67 23.01 12.51
CA PHE A 172 -10.71 22.41 11.19
C PHE A 172 -11.48 21.08 11.21
N ARG A 173 -12.30 20.86 10.17
CA ARG A 173 -13.03 19.60 9.96
C ARG A 173 -12.09 18.51 9.45
N TRP A 174 -11.11 18.13 10.26
CA TRP A 174 -10.06 17.17 9.89
C TRP A 174 -10.57 15.78 9.52
N ARG A 175 -11.81 15.45 9.91
CA ARG A 175 -12.50 14.25 9.44
C ARG A 175 -12.71 14.25 7.93
N ALA A 176 -12.95 15.42 7.33
CA ALA A 176 -13.29 15.57 5.92
C ALA A 176 -12.02 15.46 5.04
N PRO A 177 -11.99 14.56 4.04
CA PRO A 177 -10.81 14.32 3.20
C PRO A 177 -10.38 15.56 2.40
N GLN A 178 -11.33 16.42 2.01
CA GLN A 178 -11.05 17.68 1.31
C GLN A 178 -10.19 18.65 2.12
N MET A 179 -10.18 18.49 3.45
CA MET A 179 -9.41 19.33 4.35
C MET A 179 -8.07 18.68 4.73
N SER A 180 -8.08 17.38 5.02
CA SER A 180 -6.90 16.67 5.52
C SER A 180 -5.93 16.25 4.41
N PHE A 181 -6.42 15.78 3.26
CA PHE A 181 -5.55 15.21 2.23
C PHE A 181 -4.67 16.25 1.54
N PRO A 182 -5.15 17.47 1.18
CA PRO A 182 -4.29 18.48 0.58
C PRO A 182 -3.10 18.87 1.46
N CYS A 183 -3.24 18.77 2.80
CA CYS A 183 -2.13 18.92 3.73
C CYS A 183 -1.23 17.68 3.71
N LEU A 184 -1.78 16.50 4.01
CA LEU A 184 -0.95 15.30 4.23
C LEU A 184 -0.22 14.81 2.99
N VAL A 185 -0.79 14.98 1.79
CA VAL A 185 -0.14 14.58 0.53
C VAL A 185 1.15 15.38 0.29
N LYS A 186 1.27 16.61 0.81
CA LYS A 186 2.52 17.39 0.70
C LYS A 186 3.70 16.74 1.42
N LEU A 187 3.47 15.81 2.37
CA LEU A 187 4.55 15.05 3.01
C LEU A 187 5.25 14.10 2.03
N LEU A 188 4.66 13.80 0.87
CA LEU A 188 5.30 13.02 -0.20
C LEU A 188 6.56 13.69 -0.76
N GLN A 189 6.79 14.98 -0.49
CA GLN A 189 8.00 15.68 -0.93
C GLN A 189 9.23 15.34 -0.07
N PHE A 190 9.04 14.68 1.07
CA PHE A 190 10.08 14.31 2.00
C PHE A 190 10.32 12.80 1.94
N SER A 191 11.50 12.38 1.49
CA SER A 191 11.82 10.97 1.26
C SER A 191 11.71 10.09 2.52
N CYS A 192 11.88 10.66 3.71
CA CYS A 192 11.71 9.93 4.97
C CYS A 192 10.24 9.62 5.32
N TYR A 193 9.28 10.34 4.71
CA TYR A 193 7.84 10.14 4.94
C TYR A 193 7.10 9.60 3.72
N SER A 194 7.62 9.81 2.51
CA SER A 194 6.89 9.64 1.25
C SER A 194 6.30 8.24 1.09
N LYS A 195 7.11 7.18 1.25
CA LYS A 195 6.67 5.79 1.17
C LYS A 195 5.56 5.45 2.19
N VAL A 196 5.75 5.87 3.44
CA VAL A 196 4.82 5.56 4.54
C VAL A 196 3.48 6.24 4.31
N VAL A 197 3.49 7.51 3.93
CA VAL A 197 2.29 8.28 3.57
C VAL A 197 1.62 7.66 2.34
N LEU A 198 2.37 7.37 1.28
CA LEU A 198 1.81 6.77 0.07
C LEU A 198 1.15 5.42 0.35
N SER A 199 1.74 4.60 1.22
CA SER A 199 1.16 3.29 1.60
C SER A 199 -0.22 3.39 2.25
N GLY A 200 -0.50 4.49 2.96
CA GLY A 200 -1.84 4.77 3.48
C GLY A 200 -2.76 5.40 2.42
N LEU A 201 -2.21 6.30 1.60
CA LEU A 201 -2.97 7.04 0.59
C LEU A 201 -3.55 6.12 -0.49
N VAL A 202 -2.78 5.11 -0.93
CA VAL A 202 -3.27 4.13 -1.93
C VAL A 202 -4.52 3.39 -1.46
N ILE A 203 -4.71 3.20 -0.15
CA ILE A 203 -5.90 2.57 0.43
C ILE A 203 -7.16 3.42 0.21
N SER A 204 -7.03 4.76 0.27
CA SER A 204 -8.12 5.70 0.00
C SER A 204 -8.39 5.84 -1.50
N ILE A 205 -7.34 5.90 -2.32
CA ILE A 205 -7.46 6.04 -3.78
C ILE A 205 -8.03 4.77 -4.41
N GLY A 206 -7.45 3.61 -4.11
CA GLY A 206 -7.87 2.34 -4.68
C GLY A 206 -9.01 1.64 -3.93
N GLY A 207 -9.60 2.32 -2.93
CA GLY A 207 -10.69 1.81 -2.12
C GLY A 207 -12.04 1.76 -2.86
N LEU A 208 -13.06 1.23 -2.16
CA LEU A 208 -14.42 1.07 -2.71
C LEU A 208 -15.32 2.32 -2.54
N GLN A 209 -14.91 3.29 -1.72
CA GLN A 209 -15.71 4.48 -1.43
C GLN A 209 -15.49 5.56 -2.48
N ASP A 210 -16.49 5.79 -3.34
CA ASP A 210 -16.35 6.67 -4.51
C ASP A 210 -16.06 8.14 -4.16
N SER A 211 -16.68 8.70 -3.12
CA SER A 211 -16.44 10.08 -2.69
C SER A 211 -15.00 10.25 -2.20
N LEU A 212 -14.58 9.41 -1.25
CA LEU A 212 -13.24 9.38 -0.69
C LEU A 212 -12.17 9.19 -1.79
N ARG A 213 -12.43 8.29 -2.75
CA ARG A 213 -11.55 8.09 -3.91
C ARG A 213 -11.40 9.37 -4.71
N LYS A 214 -12.50 10.07 -5.02
CA LYS A 214 -12.44 11.32 -5.78
C LYS A 214 -11.61 12.38 -5.06
N ASP A 215 -11.82 12.55 -3.76
CA ASP A 215 -11.10 13.54 -2.96
C ASP A 215 -9.60 13.20 -2.83
N SER A 216 -9.26 11.93 -2.64
CA SER A 216 -7.85 11.48 -2.57
C SER A 216 -7.12 11.57 -3.90
N VAL A 217 -7.77 11.18 -5.01
CA VAL A 217 -7.21 11.36 -6.36
C VAL A 217 -7.01 12.83 -6.67
N ALA A 218 -7.98 13.68 -6.35
CA ALA A 218 -7.88 15.12 -6.57
C ALA A 218 -6.68 15.72 -5.81
N ALA A 219 -6.53 15.41 -4.52
CA ALA A 219 -5.40 15.89 -3.72
C ALA A 219 -4.04 15.39 -4.24
N LEU A 220 -3.95 14.11 -4.66
CA LEU A 220 -2.71 13.57 -5.24
C LEU A 220 -2.36 14.24 -6.57
N LEU A 221 -3.33 14.39 -7.48
CA LEU A 221 -3.11 15.03 -8.76
C LEU A 221 -2.75 16.51 -8.59
N GLU A 222 -3.43 17.22 -7.69
CA GLU A 222 -3.09 18.60 -7.35
C GLU A 222 -1.65 18.68 -6.85
N TYR A 223 -1.20 17.81 -5.94
CA TYR A 223 0.19 17.77 -5.49
C TYR A 223 1.19 17.50 -6.61
N ILE A 224 0.92 16.52 -7.49
CA ILE A 224 1.81 16.19 -8.62
C ILE A 224 1.89 17.37 -9.59
N GLN A 225 0.75 18.00 -9.86
CA GLN A 225 0.60 19.07 -10.85
C GLN A 225 0.86 20.48 -10.28
N ASN A 226 1.01 20.63 -8.96
CA ASN A 226 1.04 21.94 -8.32
C ASN A 226 2.18 22.82 -8.86
N SER A 227 1.77 24.01 -9.30
CA SER A 227 2.40 24.99 -10.19
C SER A 227 3.42 25.92 -9.53
N GLU A 228 3.81 25.70 -8.28
CA GLU A 228 4.83 26.52 -7.63
C GLU A 228 6.22 26.21 -8.21
N GLU A 229 6.56 27.01 -9.23
CA GLU A 229 7.75 27.01 -10.10
C GLU A 229 7.75 25.94 -11.20
N TYR A 230 7.10 26.29 -12.32
CA TYR A 230 7.21 25.62 -13.63
C TYR A 230 8.65 25.60 -14.14
N THR A 231 9.44 24.68 -13.60
CA THR A 231 10.49 24.02 -14.36
C THR A 231 10.03 22.58 -14.53
N ASN A 232 10.08 22.06 -15.75
CA ASN A 232 9.73 20.68 -16.06
C ASN A 232 10.46 19.68 -15.12
N GLY A 233 11.64 20.08 -14.60
CA GLY A 233 12.42 19.33 -13.63
C GLY A 233 11.71 19.00 -12.30
N LYS A 234 11.00 19.95 -11.66
CA LYS A 234 10.36 19.68 -10.35
C LYS A 234 9.22 18.68 -10.45
N ARG A 235 8.40 18.80 -11.50
CA ARG A 235 7.34 17.84 -11.80
C ARG A 235 7.91 16.44 -12.03
N ASN A 236 9.00 16.36 -12.79
CA ASN A 236 9.68 15.10 -13.06
C ASN A 236 10.18 14.41 -11.80
N VAL A 237 10.69 15.17 -10.83
CA VAL A 237 11.13 14.64 -9.52
C VAL A 237 9.96 14.06 -8.72
N ARG A 238 8.81 14.75 -8.64
CA ARG A 238 7.65 14.24 -7.88
C ARG A 238 7.12 12.93 -8.46
N GLU A 239 6.99 12.87 -9.77
CA GLU A 239 6.52 11.68 -10.48
C GLU A 239 7.53 10.52 -10.35
N TYR A 240 8.84 10.80 -10.38
CA TYR A 240 9.89 9.80 -10.12
C TYR A 240 9.87 9.28 -8.68
N MET A 241 9.78 10.16 -7.67
CA MET A 241 9.67 9.73 -6.27
C MET A 241 8.43 8.87 -6.04
N LEU A 242 7.30 9.27 -6.64
CA LEU A 242 6.07 8.49 -6.60
C LEU A 242 6.25 7.11 -7.25
N SER A 243 6.95 7.02 -8.37
CA SER A 243 7.19 5.75 -9.06
C SER A 243 8.03 4.79 -8.21
N VAL A 244 9.10 5.30 -7.58
CA VAL A 244 9.96 4.55 -6.67
C VAL A 244 9.17 4.02 -5.46
N ASP A 245 8.36 4.87 -4.85
CA ASP A 245 7.56 4.48 -3.68
C ASP A 245 6.47 3.46 -4.03
N LEU A 246 5.79 3.61 -5.18
CA LEU A 246 4.81 2.63 -5.66
C LEU A 246 5.44 1.25 -5.88
N LEU A 247 6.62 1.20 -6.50
CA LEU A 247 7.36 -0.06 -6.67
C LEU A 247 7.77 -0.67 -5.32
N SER A 248 8.17 0.17 -4.37
CA SER A 248 8.51 -0.27 -3.01
C SER A 248 7.31 -0.89 -2.30
N ILE A 249 6.12 -0.28 -2.43
CA ILE A 249 4.87 -0.79 -1.88
C ILE A 249 4.48 -2.12 -2.54
N LEU A 250 4.54 -2.22 -3.87
CA LEU A 250 4.26 -3.47 -4.58
C LEU A 250 5.17 -4.63 -4.14
N LYS A 251 6.44 -4.33 -3.84
CA LYS A 251 7.42 -5.32 -3.36
C LYS A 251 7.19 -5.71 -1.91
N GLU A 252 6.96 -4.75 -1.02
CA GLU A 252 6.81 -4.98 0.42
C GLU A 252 5.53 -5.75 0.74
N TYR A 253 4.42 -5.40 0.08
CA TYR A 253 3.11 -5.97 0.36
C TYR A 253 2.71 -7.07 -0.63
N GLN A 254 3.69 -7.70 -1.29
CA GLN A 254 3.47 -8.78 -2.25
C GLN A 254 2.49 -9.82 -1.68
N LYS A 255 1.50 -10.22 -2.48
CA LYS A 255 0.40 -11.15 -2.11
C LYS A 255 -0.51 -10.71 -0.97
N LEU A 256 -0.37 -9.50 -0.43
CA LEU A 256 -1.32 -8.94 0.53
C LEU A 256 -2.38 -8.09 -0.20
N ASP A 257 -3.49 -8.72 -0.57
CA ASP A 257 -4.54 -8.12 -1.42
C ASP A 257 -5.14 -6.82 -0.84
N ARG A 258 -5.18 -6.69 0.50
CA ARG A 258 -5.62 -5.48 1.20
C ARG A 258 -4.89 -4.23 0.73
N VAL A 259 -3.60 -4.36 0.37
CA VAL A 259 -2.75 -3.25 -0.07
C VAL A 259 -2.50 -3.31 -1.57
N ILE A 260 -2.25 -4.51 -2.13
CA ILE A 260 -1.91 -4.64 -3.56
C ILE A 260 -3.06 -4.20 -4.47
N ILE A 261 -4.30 -4.59 -4.18
CA ILE A 261 -5.42 -4.22 -5.06
C ILE A 261 -5.58 -2.69 -5.11
N PRO A 262 -5.63 -1.96 -3.96
CA PRO A 262 -5.66 -0.52 -4.00
C PRO A 262 -4.44 0.14 -4.66
N THR A 263 -3.24 -0.41 -4.48
CA THR A 263 -2.02 0.08 -5.14
C THR A 263 -2.10 -0.08 -6.65
N LEU A 264 -2.54 -1.23 -7.16
CA LEU A 264 -2.72 -1.45 -8.59
C LEU A 264 -3.78 -0.50 -9.17
N LYS A 265 -4.91 -0.29 -8.47
CA LYS A 265 -5.92 0.70 -8.90
C LYS A 265 -5.37 2.12 -8.92
N THR A 266 -4.51 2.47 -7.96
CA THR A 266 -3.84 3.77 -7.95
C THR A 266 -2.94 3.93 -9.17
N ILE A 267 -2.15 2.89 -9.50
CA ILE A 267 -1.29 2.86 -10.69
C ILE A 267 -2.13 2.99 -11.97
N GLU A 268 -3.22 2.22 -12.09
CA GLU A 268 -4.16 2.29 -13.20
C GLU A 268 -4.72 3.71 -13.40
N ILE A 269 -5.14 4.37 -12.31
CA ILE A 269 -5.62 5.76 -12.34
C ILE A 269 -4.51 6.70 -12.83
N LEU A 270 -3.29 6.58 -12.33
CA LEU A 270 -2.18 7.45 -12.73
C LEU A 270 -1.80 7.26 -14.20
N PHE A 271 -1.85 6.03 -14.73
CA PHE A 271 -1.73 5.77 -16.16
C PHE A 271 -2.86 6.40 -16.97
N SER A 272 -4.12 6.27 -16.52
CA SER A 272 -5.28 6.90 -17.19
C SER A 272 -5.17 8.42 -17.27
N LYS A 273 -4.45 9.03 -16.31
CA LYS A 273 -4.19 10.48 -16.24
C LYS A 273 -2.90 10.91 -16.93
N LYS A 274 -2.23 10.00 -17.65
CA LYS A 274 -0.98 10.26 -18.38
C LYS A 274 0.14 10.84 -17.51
N ILE A 275 0.14 10.49 -16.21
CA ILE A 275 1.22 10.89 -15.30
C ILE A 275 2.49 10.13 -15.70
N PHE A 276 2.43 8.81 -15.75
CA PHE A 276 3.59 7.98 -16.06
C PHE A 276 3.87 7.76 -17.55
N THR A 277 3.21 8.45 -18.48
CA THR A 277 3.41 8.19 -19.93
C THR A 277 4.38 9.15 -20.63
N ASN A 278 4.80 10.25 -19.98
CA ASN A 278 5.52 11.34 -20.65
C ASN A 278 7.02 11.43 -20.30
N MET A 279 7.61 10.44 -19.63
CA MET A 279 8.94 10.53 -19.01
C MET A 279 9.95 9.61 -19.67
N LYS A 280 11.00 10.15 -20.31
CA LYS A 280 11.83 9.34 -21.22
C LYS A 280 12.88 8.44 -20.55
N ASP A 281 13.30 8.71 -19.31
CA ASP A 281 14.49 8.02 -18.75
C ASP A 281 14.21 7.04 -17.57
N TYR A 282 13.25 7.32 -16.68
CA TYR A 282 12.95 6.45 -15.51
C TYR A 282 11.64 5.65 -15.63
N ASN A 283 10.86 5.86 -16.69
CA ASN A 283 9.64 5.11 -16.92
C ASN A 283 9.91 3.61 -17.13
N LEU A 284 11.06 3.26 -17.73
CA LEU A 284 11.40 1.86 -17.99
C LEU A 284 11.48 1.04 -16.71
N ASP A 285 12.07 1.58 -15.64
CA ASP A 285 12.15 0.91 -14.34
C ASP A 285 10.77 0.73 -13.70
N LEU A 286 9.93 1.78 -13.78
CA LEU A 286 8.54 1.71 -13.33
C LEU A 286 7.77 0.63 -14.09
N TYR A 287 7.78 0.67 -15.42
CA TYR A 287 7.07 -0.29 -16.26
C TYR A 287 7.59 -1.72 -16.00
N ALA A 288 8.91 -1.93 -15.97
CA ALA A 288 9.49 -3.24 -15.71
C ALA A 288 9.12 -3.76 -14.32
N GLY A 289 9.20 -2.90 -13.30
CA GLY A 289 8.81 -3.23 -11.92
C GLY A 289 7.32 -3.59 -11.81
N VAL A 290 6.44 -2.81 -12.43
CA VAL A 290 4.99 -3.08 -12.46
C VAL A 290 4.69 -4.38 -13.19
N LEU A 291 5.29 -4.64 -14.35
CA LEU A 291 5.12 -5.90 -15.09
C LEU A 291 5.61 -7.11 -14.27
N ASN A 292 6.72 -6.97 -13.54
CA ASN A 292 7.22 -8.00 -12.63
C ASN A 292 6.19 -8.27 -11.52
N SER A 293 5.65 -7.22 -10.89
CA SER A 293 4.60 -7.36 -9.88
C SER A 293 3.33 -8.00 -10.45
N LEU A 294 2.84 -7.59 -11.63
CA LEU A 294 1.67 -8.19 -12.26
C LEU A 294 1.85 -9.68 -12.55
N THR A 295 3.03 -10.09 -13.01
CA THR A 295 3.38 -11.52 -13.24
C THR A 295 3.17 -12.34 -11.97
N ILE A 296 3.52 -11.78 -10.81
CA ILE A 296 3.36 -12.46 -9.54
C ILE A 296 1.90 -12.37 -9.08
N GLU A 297 1.34 -11.17 -9.04
CA GLU A 297 0.07 -10.87 -8.39
C GLU A 297 -1.15 -11.42 -9.13
N MET A 298 -1.11 -11.49 -10.46
CA MET A 298 -2.18 -12.06 -11.29
C MET A 298 -2.11 -13.58 -11.39
N LYS A 299 -0.97 -14.20 -11.02
CA LYS A 299 -0.81 -15.65 -11.05
C LYS A 299 -1.74 -16.32 -10.04
N ALA A 300 -2.59 -17.21 -10.56
CA ALA A 300 -3.53 -18.07 -9.82
C ALA A 300 -4.56 -17.34 -8.94
N THR A 301 -4.66 -16.01 -9.02
CA THR A 301 -5.66 -15.26 -8.25
C THR A 301 -7.08 -15.61 -8.70
N LYS A 302 -8.03 -15.50 -7.77
CA LYS A 302 -9.47 -15.61 -8.02
C LYS A 302 -10.16 -14.23 -7.95
N ASP A 303 -9.43 -13.19 -7.58
CA ASP A 303 -9.96 -11.84 -7.47
C ASP A 303 -10.11 -11.21 -8.86
N PHE A 304 -11.35 -11.03 -9.30
CA PHE A 304 -11.65 -10.43 -10.60
C PHE A 304 -11.27 -8.95 -10.66
N SER A 305 -11.38 -8.19 -9.56
CA SER A 305 -11.00 -6.78 -9.57
C SER A 305 -9.49 -6.64 -9.79
N LYS A 306 -8.69 -7.50 -9.17
CA LYS A 306 -7.23 -7.53 -9.34
C LYS A 306 -6.83 -7.89 -10.76
N LEU A 307 -7.50 -8.90 -11.34
CA LEU A 307 -7.25 -9.31 -12.72
C LEU A 307 -7.61 -8.20 -13.70
N LEU A 308 -8.81 -7.62 -13.60
CA LEU A 308 -9.26 -6.57 -14.51
C LEU A 308 -8.36 -5.32 -14.44
N THR A 309 -8.04 -4.84 -13.23
CA THR A 309 -7.08 -3.74 -13.05
C THR A 309 -5.71 -4.09 -13.64
N GLY A 310 -5.25 -5.33 -13.47
CA GLY A 310 -4.01 -5.81 -14.08
C GLY A 310 -4.03 -5.76 -15.61
N LEU A 311 -5.13 -6.20 -16.25
CA LEU A 311 -5.30 -6.11 -17.71
C LEU A 311 -5.27 -4.66 -18.20
N SER A 312 -5.94 -3.74 -17.50
CA SER A 312 -5.92 -2.31 -17.84
C SER A 312 -4.52 -1.73 -17.76
N ILE A 313 -3.75 -2.05 -16.71
CA ILE A 313 -2.34 -1.63 -16.58
C ILE A 313 -1.49 -2.22 -17.71
N LEU A 314 -1.65 -3.51 -18.04
CA LEU A 314 -0.97 -4.11 -19.19
C LEU A 314 -1.30 -3.35 -20.47
N GLY A 315 -2.57 -3.02 -20.70
CA GLY A 315 -3.00 -2.23 -21.85
C GLY A 315 -2.35 -0.85 -21.93
N TYR A 316 -2.26 -0.12 -20.80
CA TYR A 316 -1.56 1.17 -20.76
C TYR A 316 -0.08 1.02 -21.11
N ILE A 317 0.62 0.03 -20.55
CA ILE A 317 2.05 -0.19 -20.84
C ILE A 317 2.24 -0.73 -22.28
N SER A 318 1.31 -1.52 -22.83
CA SER A 318 1.36 -1.94 -24.23
C SER A 318 1.18 -0.78 -25.22
N SER A 319 0.58 0.32 -24.77
CA SER A 319 0.29 1.48 -25.61
C SER A 319 1.41 2.54 -25.59
N VAL A 320 2.50 2.31 -24.85
CA VAL A 320 3.66 3.21 -24.85
C VAL A 320 4.56 2.97 -26.07
N GLU A 321 5.40 3.95 -26.41
CA GLU A 321 6.29 3.86 -27.58
C GLU A 321 7.54 3.01 -27.31
N GLU A 322 7.96 2.89 -26.06
CA GLU A 322 9.16 2.15 -25.68
C GLU A 322 8.98 0.63 -25.87
N ASN A 323 10.04 -0.07 -26.29
CA ASN A 323 10.04 -1.52 -26.59
C ASN A 323 9.50 -2.45 -25.48
N ILE A 324 9.39 -1.95 -24.25
CA ILE A 324 8.74 -2.67 -23.14
C ILE A 324 7.24 -2.92 -23.38
N ASN A 325 6.63 -2.16 -24.31
CA ASN A 325 5.28 -2.38 -24.81
C ASN A 325 5.07 -3.80 -25.33
N ILE A 326 6.04 -4.38 -26.03
CA ILE A 326 5.99 -5.75 -26.56
C ILE A 326 5.86 -6.76 -25.41
N ARG A 327 6.62 -6.55 -24.33
CA ARG A 327 6.54 -7.41 -23.14
C ARG A 327 5.17 -7.33 -22.48
N ALA A 328 4.64 -6.12 -22.29
CA ALA A 328 3.32 -5.92 -21.73
C ALA A 328 2.22 -6.53 -22.61
N PHE A 329 2.33 -6.34 -23.93
CA PHE A 329 1.37 -6.84 -24.91
C PHE A 329 1.38 -8.37 -24.96
N THR A 330 2.57 -8.96 -24.94
CA THR A 330 2.76 -10.41 -24.83
C THR A 330 2.08 -10.96 -23.56
N MET A 331 2.30 -10.34 -22.40
CA MET A 331 1.63 -10.73 -21.16
C MET A 331 0.10 -10.61 -21.29
N LEU A 332 -0.39 -9.53 -21.90
CA LEU A 332 -1.81 -9.32 -22.14
C LEU A 332 -2.41 -10.43 -23.02
N LEU A 333 -1.75 -10.82 -24.11
CA LEU A 333 -2.20 -11.90 -24.98
C LEU A 333 -2.32 -13.23 -24.25
N THR A 334 -1.45 -13.53 -23.28
CA THR A 334 -1.58 -14.79 -22.50
C THR A 334 -2.91 -14.89 -21.75
N HIS A 335 -3.52 -13.75 -21.39
CA HIS A 335 -4.81 -13.72 -20.69
C HIS A 335 -6.02 -14.03 -21.58
N LEU A 336 -5.86 -14.06 -22.91
CA LEU A 336 -6.86 -14.58 -23.85
C LEU A 336 -7.18 -16.07 -23.61
N THR A 337 -6.31 -16.79 -22.90
CA THR A 337 -6.50 -18.21 -22.55
C THR A 337 -6.73 -18.40 -21.05
N HIS A 338 -7.12 -17.35 -20.34
CA HIS A 338 -7.40 -17.46 -18.90
C HIS A 338 -8.54 -18.45 -18.61
N ARG A 339 -8.48 -19.14 -17.45
CA ARG A 339 -9.50 -20.12 -17.04
C ARG A 339 -10.92 -19.53 -16.94
N TYR A 340 -11.04 -18.23 -16.68
CA TYR A 340 -12.33 -17.55 -16.52
C TYR A 340 -12.75 -16.87 -17.84
N PRO A 341 -13.92 -17.25 -18.42
CA PRO A 341 -14.46 -16.67 -19.66
C PRO A 341 -14.49 -15.14 -19.67
N LYS A 342 -14.99 -14.53 -18.59
CA LYS A 342 -15.07 -13.07 -18.42
C LYS A 342 -13.71 -12.37 -18.53
N ILE A 343 -12.64 -13.02 -18.05
CA ILE A 343 -11.28 -12.49 -18.13
C ILE A 343 -10.73 -12.60 -19.55
N ARG A 344 -11.03 -13.70 -20.26
CA ARG A 344 -10.67 -13.84 -21.69
C ARG A 344 -11.32 -12.75 -22.54
N LYS A 345 -12.61 -12.50 -22.34
CA LYS A 345 -13.33 -11.43 -23.04
C LYS A 345 -12.77 -10.05 -22.73
N ALA A 346 -12.58 -9.72 -21.44
CA ALA A 346 -11.97 -8.46 -21.05
C ALA A 346 -10.53 -8.29 -21.60
N SER A 347 -9.77 -9.38 -21.67
CA SER A 347 -8.45 -9.38 -22.29
C SER A 347 -8.53 -9.08 -23.79
N ALA A 348 -9.46 -9.69 -24.51
CA ALA A 348 -9.66 -9.44 -25.94
C ALA A 348 -10.07 -7.99 -26.22
N ASP A 349 -10.98 -7.44 -25.41
CA ASP A 349 -11.40 -6.05 -25.51
C ASP A 349 -10.21 -5.10 -25.24
N GLN A 350 -9.36 -5.43 -24.28
CA GLN A 350 -8.16 -4.64 -23.99
C GLN A 350 -7.11 -4.73 -25.11
N VAL A 351 -6.87 -5.92 -25.69
CA VAL A 351 -5.98 -6.10 -26.85
C VAL A 351 -6.47 -5.27 -28.03
N TYR A 352 -7.78 -5.29 -28.30
CA TYR A 352 -8.40 -4.48 -29.34
C TYR A 352 -8.11 -2.98 -29.12
N LEU A 353 -8.30 -2.47 -27.89
CA LEU A 353 -8.01 -1.07 -27.57
C LEU A 353 -6.53 -0.71 -27.75
N VAL A 354 -5.60 -1.60 -27.37
CA VAL A 354 -4.15 -1.37 -27.52
C VAL A 354 -3.79 -1.22 -29.01
N ILE A 355 -4.30 -2.10 -29.86
CA ILE A 355 -4.00 -2.09 -31.29
C ILE A 355 -4.49 -0.78 -31.93
N LEU A 356 -5.64 -0.26 -31.50
CA LEU A 356 -6.14 1.04 -31.96
C LEU A 356 -5.33 2.23 -31.44
N GLN A 357 -4.73 2.12 -30.25
CA GLN A 357 -3.99 3.23 -29.64
C GLN A 357 -2.53 3.27 -30.07
N ASN A 358 -1.93 2.13 -30.41
CA ASN A 358 -0.53 2.00 -30.79
C ASN A 358 -0.40 1.32 -32.17
N GLU A 359 -0.57 2.12 -33.22
CA GLU A 359 -0.49 1.65 -34.61
C GLU A 359 0.90 1.10 -35.00
N ASN A 360 1.94 1.41 -34.22
CA ASN A 360 3.31 0.96 -34.48
C ASN A 360 3.60 -0.43 -33.91
N LEU A 361 2.69 -1.00 -33.11
CA LEU A 361 2.89 -2.28 -32.44
C LEU A 361 2.88 -3.47 -33.42
N LEU A 362 2.09 -3.37 -34.50
CA LEU A 362 1.92 -4.40 -35.53
C LEU A 362 1.97 -3.75 -36.92
N ALA A 363 2.42 -4.50 -37.93
CA ALA A 363 2.30 -4.03 -39.31
C ALA A 363 0.82 -3.88 -39.71
N ARG A 364 0.49 -2.89 -40.55
CA ARG A 364 -0.91 -2.55 -40.90
C ARG A 364 -1.72 -3.73 -41.45
N ASN A 365 -1.12 -4.55 -42.30
CA ASN A 365 -1.77 -5.74 -42.85
C ASN A 365 -2.09 -6.79 -41.77
N ILE A 366 -1.24 -6.92 -40.76
CA ILE A 366 -1.42 -7.85 -39.64
C ILE A 366 -2.47 -7.30 -38.66
N MET A 367 -2.52 -5.99 -38.52
CA MET A 367 -3.45 -5.29 -37.64
C MET A 367 -4.91 -5.62 -37.98
N GLU A 368 -5.29 -5.50 -39.25
CA GLU A 368 -6.66 -5.75 -39.72
C GLU A 368 -7.07 -7.21 -39.43
N ASP A 369 -6.21 -8.18 -39.77
CA ASP A 369 -6.44 -9.61 -39.51
C ASP A 369 -6.60 -9.91 -38.01
N VAL A 370 -5.76 -9.32 -37.15
CA VAL A 370 -5.84 -9.53 -35.70
C VAL A 370 -7.12 -8.92 -35.13
N LEU A 371 -7.55 -7.75 -35.60
CA LEU A 371 -8.80 -7.12 -35.18
C LEU A 371 -10.03 -7.95 -35.60
N GLU A 372 -10.01 -8.54 -36.80
CA GLU A 372 -11.04 -9.49 -37.25
C GLU A 372 -11.09 -10.71 -36.32
N ILE A 373 -9.95 -11.35 -36.03
CA ILE A 373 -9.89 -12.49 -35.10
C ILE A 373 -10.46 -12.13 -33.73
N LEU A 374 -10.09 -10.96 -33.18
CA LEU A 374 -10.54 -10.52 -31.86
C LEU A 374 -12.05 -10.31 -31.79
N THR A 375 -12.66 -9.81 -32.88
CA THR A 375 -14.08 -9.47 -32.93
C THR A 375 -14.97 -10.66 -33.26
N GLU A 376 -14.54 -11.55 -34.17
CA GLU A 376 -15.30 -12.74 -34.54
C GLU A 376 -15.22 -13.86 -33.50
N THR A 377 -14.13 -13.91 -32.72
CA THR A 377 -13.94 -14.98 -31.73
C THR A 377 -14.83 -14.77 -30.52
N CYS A 378 -15.68 -15.75 -30.21
CA CYS A 378 -16.39 -15.80 -28.94
C CYS A 378 -15.43 -16.23 -27.81
N TRP A 379 -14.73 -15.28 -27.21
CA TRP A 379 -13.73 -15.52 -26.15
C TRP A 379 -14.30 -16.13 -24.87
N GLU A 380 -15.61 -16.07 -24.68
CA GLU A 380 -16.29 -16.67 -23.53
C GLU A 380 -16.58 -18.17 -23.72
N SER A 381 -16.40 -18.68 -24.95
CA SER A 381 -16.66 -20.07 -25.31
C SER A 381 -15.53 -21.01 -24.87
N ASP A 382 -15.34 -22.11 -25.61
CA ASP A 382 -14.39 -23.17 -25.30
C ASP A 382 -12.93 -22.68 -25.20
N LEU A 383 -12.21 -23.19 -24.20
CA LEU A 383 -10.85 -22.76 -23.91
C LEU A 383 -9.85 -23.17 -25.00
N ASP A 384 -10.04 -24.33 -25.63
CA ASP A 384 -9.10 -24.81 -26.65
C ASP A 384 -9.25 -24.01 -27.95
N LYS A 385 -10.47 -23.58 -28.30
CA LYS A 385 -10.68 -22.59 -29.36
C LYS A 385 -9.99 -21.26 -29.07
N ALA A 386 -10.10 -20.76 -27.83
CA ALA A 386 -9.42 -19.52 -27.44
C ALA A 386 -7.90 -19.65 -27.52
N LYS A 387 -7.34 -20.81 -27.17
CA LYS A 387 -5.91 -21.11 -27.35
C LYS A 387 -5.51 -21.08 -28.81
N GLU A 388 -6.24 -21.76 -29.69
CA GLU A 388 -5.96 -21.78 -31.13
C GLU A 388 -5.92 -20.37 -31.71
N ARG A 389 -6.93 -19.54 -31.43
CA ARG A 389 -6.99 -18.15 -31.88
C ARG A 389 -5.87 -17.29 -31.29
N MET A 390 -5.55 -17.47 -30.02
CA MET A 390 -4.42 -16.78 -29.40
C MET A 390 -3.09 -17.18 -30.06
N PHE A 391 -2.87 -18.47 -30.39
CA PHE A 391 -1.65 -18.90 -31.10
C PHE A 391 -1.55 -18.27 -32.49
N GLN A 392 -2.66 -18.18 -33.22
CA GLN A 392 -2.72 -17.46 -34.50
C GLN A 392 -2.26 -16.01 -34.35
N ILE A 393 -2.75 -15.29 -33.33
CA ILE A 393 -2.34 -13.90 -33.05
C ILE A 393 -0.84 -13.81 -32.71
N PHE A 394 -0.31 -14.72 -31.88
CA PHE A 394 1.12 -14.76 -31.54
C PHE A 394 2.00 -14.94 -32.78
N THR A 395 1.64 -15.89 -33.65
CA THR A 395 2.37 -16.16 -34.90
C THR A 395 2.33 -14.96 -35.84
N MET A 396 1.16 -14.35 -36.02
CA MET A 396 0.98 -13.16 -36.84
C MET A 396 1.80 -11.98 -36.31
N ALA A 397 1.81 -11.76 -34.99
CA ALA A 397 2.56 -10.69 -34.34
C ALA A 397 4.09 -10.93 -34.29
N GLY A 398 4.58 -12.09 -34.74
CA GLY A 398 6.01 -12.43 -34.67
C GLY A 398 6.53 -12.60 -33.23
N LEU A 399 5.65 -12.95 -32.29
CA LEU A 399 5.97 -13.09 -30.87
C LEU A 399 6.26 -14.56 -30.51
N ASP A 400 7.34 -14.81 -29.78
CA ASP A 400 7.72 -16.16 -29.36
C ASP A 400 6.98 -16.59 -28.07
N PHE A 401 5.98 -17.46 -28.24
CA PHE A 401 5.18 -18.04 -27.15
C PHE A 401 6.01 -18.92 -26.18
N GLU A 402 7.07 -19.58 -26.65
CA GLU A 402 7.85 -20.53 -25.84
C GLU A 402 8.75 -19.85 -24.81
N SER A 403 9.16 -18.60 -25.09
CA SER A 403 10.01 -17.81 -24.19
C SER A 403 9.32 -17.43 -22.87
N ILE A 404 7.98 -17.36 -22.85
CA ILE A 404 7.19 -16.87 -21.70
C ILE A 404 6.79 -18.01 -20.73
N THR A 405 6.66 -19.23 -21.25
CA THR A 405 6.25 -20.41 -20.44
C THR A 405 7.42 -21.07 -19.69
N LYS A 406 8.68 -20.77 -20.08
CA LYS A 406 9.89 -21.27 -19.41
C LYS A 406 10.42 -20.24 -18.40
N GLN A 407 9.91 -20.25 -17.16
CA GLN A 407 10.63 -19.60 -16.04
C GLN A 407 11.89 -20.41 -15.67
N PRO A 408 12.96 -19.77 -15.13
CA PRO A 408 14.15 -20.48 -14.70
C PRO A 408 13.80 -21.45 -13.58
N LYS A 409 14.11 -22.73 -13.78
CA LYS A 409 14.01 -23.75 -12.74
C LYS A 409 14.96 -23.38 -11.61
N GLN A 410 14.46 -22.76 -10.55
CA GLN A 410 15.19 -22.76 -9.28
C GLN A 410 15.32 -24.20 -8.80
N ALA A 411 16.53 -24.57 -8.41
CA ALA A 411 16.91 -25.91 -8.01
C ALA A 411 16.01 -26.43 -6.88
N LYS A 412 15.53 -27.67 -7.04
CA LYS A 412 14.73 -28.39 -6.04
C LYS A 412 15.56 -28.65 -4.77
N PRO A 413 14.96 -28.55 -3.57
CA PRO A 413 15.37 -29.37 -2.45
C PRO A 413 14.63 -30.72 -2.45
N ILE A 414 15.31 -31.69 -1.84
CA ILE A 414 15.10 -33.15 -1.69
C ILE A 414 13.75 -33.50 -1.00
N PRO A 415 13.18 -34.71 -1.21
CA PRO A 415 11.75 -34.98 -0.99
C PRO A 415 11.40 -35.23 0.48
N LYS A 416 10.18 -34.86 0.87
CA LYS A 416 9.52 -35.35 2.09
C LYS A 416 8.36 -36.27 1.73
N ASP A 417 8.30 -37.36 2.48
CA ASP A 417 7.44 -38.52 2.29
C ASP A 417 5.95 -38.22 2.23
N ARG A 418 5.28 -39.07 1.45
CA ARG A 418 3.84 -39.22 1.32
C ARG A 418 3.19 -39.51 2.67
N ILE A 419 2.22 -38.69 3.06
CA ILE A 419 1.09 -39.15 3.86
C ILE A 419 -0.18 -38.80 3.07
N CYS A 420 -0.83 -39.87 2.61
CA CYS A 420 -2.12 -39.83 1.95
C CYS A 420 -3.20 -39.61 3.01
N SER A 421 -4.01 -38.56 2.88
CA SER A 421 -5.30 -38.49 3.57
C SER A 421 -6.32 -37.88 2.61
N ASN A 422 -7.21 -38.75 2.13
CA ASN A 422 -8.46 -38.35 1.48
C ASN A 422 -9.31 -37.64 2.53
N ASN A 423 -9.43 -36.31 2.43
CA ASN A 423 -10.47 -35.58 3.13
C ASN A 423 -11.40 -34.96 2.08
N ASP A 424 -12.60 -35.51 2.09
CA ASP A 424 -13.78 -35.22 1.29
C ASP A 424 -14.08 -33.70 1.22
N GLU A 425 -14.02 -33.15 0.00
CA GLU A 425 -14.08 -31.72 -0.32
C GLU A 425 -15.49 -31.09 -0.21
N ASN A 426 -16.43 -31.75 0.47
CA ASN A 426 -17.82 -31.28 0.63
C ASN A 426 -18.26 -31.03 2.08
N SER A 427 -17.38 -31.09 3.09
CA SER A 427 -17.78 -30.86 4.49
C SER A 427 -18.03 -29.39 4.86
N SER A 428 -17.67 -28.42 4.03
CA SER A 428 -17.89 -26.98 4.30
C SER A 428 -19.04 -26.34 3.52
N TYR A 429 -19.81 -27.12 2.74
CA TYR A 429 -21.02 -26.65 2.07
C TYR A 429 -22.32 -27.14 2.73
N SER A 430 -22.25 -28.18 3.57
CA SER A 430 -23.40 -28.72 4.30
C SER A 430 -23.90 -27.81 5.44
N SER A 431 -23.15 -26.79 5.82
CA SER A 431 -23.50 -25.83 6.89
C SER A 431 -24.22 -24.56 6.40
N LEU A 432 -24.41 -24.40 5.09
CA LEU A 432 -25.06 -23.21 4.49
C LEU A 432 -26.42 -23.49 3.86
N VAL A 433 -26.94 -24.72 3.96
CA VAL A 433 -28.29 -25.09 3.52
C VAL A 433 -29.07 -25.66 4.71
N GLY A 434 -29.32 -24.80 5.69
CA GLY A 434 -30.12 -25.14 6.88
C GLY A 434 -30.92 -23.98 7.48
N PHE A 435 -30.80 -22.75 6.96
CA PHE A 435 -31.48 -21.57 7.50
C PHE A 435 -32.35 -20.84 6.47
N SER A 436 -33.08 -21.60 5.66
CA SER A 436 -34.26 -21.09 4.97
C SER A 436 -35.35 -22.15 4.97
N GLY A 437 -36.29 -22.02 5.90
CA GLY A 437 -37.44 -22.92 6.02
C GLY A 437 -38.33 -22.54 7.22
N PHE A 438 -39.31 -21.67 6.94
CA PHE A 438 -40.36 -21.08 7.80
C PHE A 438 -39.98 -19.85 8.64
#